data_AF-A0A248L7Z6-F1
#
_entry.id   AF-A0A248L7Z6-F1
#
_cell.length_a   1.000
_cell.length_b   1.000
_cell.length_c   1.000
_cell.angle_alpha   90.00
_cell.angle_beta   90.00
_cell.angle_gamma   90.00
#
_symmetry.space_group_name_H-M   'P 1'
#
loop_
_entity.id
_entity.type
_entity.pdbx_description
1 polymer ?
#
loop_
_entity_poly.entity_id
_entity_poly.type
_entity_poly.pdbx_seq_one_letter_code
_entity_poly.pdbx_strand_id
1 'polypeptide(L)'
;MLKQMLVCSLSALLLTGCSSEETVPKKVVKPMELPLTLTLDTTKTPSDSDKNEAVYIMTGKTDNLLYLTGIEYFASGEQKNWFTETIKPGHYDGEKLTLGQVFDTTKGYRSYMFDLDGLMQEKSEESDVLKKVMMSGVEFRDTSFRPSEYEVLMFEKSTVQESMGTDSIDAIHSPEDIQLKKGERAFTISLSTTPVGSSSDDTL
;
A
#
# COMPACT_ATOMS: atom_id res chain seq x y z
N MET A 1 3.80 86.11 13.99
CA MET A 1 4.04 86.72 15.32
C MET A 1 4.73 85.70 16.20
N LEU A 2 5.87 86.11 16.76
CA LEU A 2 6.81 85.35 17.57
C LEU A 2 6.53 85.58 19.06
N LYS A 3 6.58 84.53 19.90
CA LYS A 3 7.04 84.49 21.32
C LYS A 3 6.61 83.14 21.90
N GLN A 4 7.49 82.13 22.04
CA GLN A 4 8.59 81.96 22.99
C GLN A 4 8.21 81.83 24.47
N MET A 5 8.91 80.86 25.08
CA MET A 5 9.18 80.61 26.51
C MET A 5 8.27 79.54 27.13
N LEU A 6 8.76 78.51 27.80
CA LEU A 6 10.01 78.39 28.54
C LEU A 6 10.46 76.92 28.64
N VAL A 7 11.77 76.73 28.49
CA VAL A 7 12.54 75.50 28.73
C VAL A 7 12.89 75.40 30.22
N CYS A 8 12.84 74.19 30.78
CA CYS A 8 13.71 73.68 31.86
C CYS A 8 13.58 72.14 31.81
N SER A 9 14.38 71.37 31.05
CA SER A 9 15.76 70.90 31.29
C SER A 9 15.99 70.08 32.57
N LEU A 10 16.51 68.86 32.37
CA LEU A 10 17.35 68.04 33.28
C LEU A 10 16.64 67.39 34.49
N SER A 11 16.74 66.10 34.80
CA SER A 11 17.80 65.11 34.56
C SER A 11 17.27 63.67 34.72
N ALA A 12 18.03 62.75 34.13
CA ALA A 12 17.88 61.30 34.14
C ALA A 12 17.90 60.65 35.53
N LEU A 13 17.20 59.52 35.65
CA LEU A 13 17.68 58.34 36.37
C LEU A 13 17.09 57.07 35.74
N LEU A 14 17.99 56.28 35.15
CA LEU A 14 17.80 54.90 34.75
C LEU A 14 17.35 54.06 35.95
N LEU A 15 16.52 53.03 35.72
CA LEU A 15 16.77 51.64 36.12
C LEU A 15 15.60 50.73 35.70
N THR A 16 15.89 49.90 34.69
CA THR A 16 15.52 48.48 34.55
C THR A 16 14.07 48.03 34.80
N GLY A 17 13.42 47.59 33.72
CA GLY A 17 12.21 46.77 33.77
C GLY A 17 12.00 46.09 32.42
N CYS A 18 12.76 45.02 32.19
CA CYS A 18 12.69 44.16 31.03
C CYS A 18 11.26 43.63 30.87
N SER A 19 10.56 44.00 29.80
CA SER A 19 9.55 43.13 29.22
C SER A 19 9.54 43.40 27.73
N SER A 20 10.49 42.78 27.03
CA SER A 20 10.16 42.35 25.67
C SER A 20 9.06 41.31 25.84
N GLU A 21 7.83 41.66 25.51
CA GLU A 21 6.89 40.66 25.02
C GLU A 21 7.54 40.06 23.77
N GLU A 22 8.34 39.02 23.99
CA GLU A 22 8.71 38.07 22.96
C GLU A 22 7.39 37.61 22.35
N THR A 23 7.15 38.09 21.14
CA THR A 23 6.06 37.64 20.30
C THR A 23 6.33 36.16 20.08
N VAL A 24 5.68 35.30 20.88
CA VAL A 24 5.72 33.85 20.74
C VAL A 24 5.51 33.57 19.25
N PRO A 25 6.45 32.87 18.58
CA PRO A 25 6.27 32.54 17.18
C PRO A 25 4.95 31.78 17.11
N LYS A 26 3.95 32.33 16.42
CA LYS A 26 2.74 31.58 16.07
C LYS A 26 3.25 30.34 15.36
N LYS A 27 3.22 29.21 16.06
CA LYS A 27 3.58 27.90 15.54
C LYS A 27 2.73 27.75 14.29
N VAL A 28 3.35 27.90 13.11
CA VAL A 28 2.71 27.64 11.84
C VAL A 28 2.41 26.16 11.91
N VAL A 29 1.17 25.81 12.22
CA VAL A 29 0.68 24.45 12.15
C VAL A 29 0.74 24.12 10.68
N LYS A 30 1.81 23.45 10.26
CA LYS A 30 1.91 22.88 8.92
C LYS A 30 0.62 22.07 8.74
N PRO A 31 -0.17 22.30 7.68
CA PRO A 31 -1.35 21.50 7.42
C PRO A 31 -0.97 20.03 7.55
N MET A 32 -1.67 19.29 8.41
CA MET A 32 -1.38 17.88 8.60
C MET A 32 -1.78 17.18 7.31
N GLU A 33 -0.79 16.89 6.47
CA GLU A 33 -1.00 16.22 5.20
C GLU A 33 -1.55 14.81 5.49
N LEU A 34 -2.59 14.41 4.77
CA LEU A 34 -3.28 13.15 4.99
C LEU A 34 -2.39 11.96 4.58
N PRO A 35 -2.27 10.91 5.42
CA PRO A 35 -1.52 9.72 5.04
C PRO A 35 -2.15 9.06 3.82
N LEU A 36 -1.33 8.36 3.02
CA LEU A 36 -1.81 7.59 1.88
C LEU A 36 -2.88 6.58 2.34
N THR A 37 -4.00 6.54 1.64
CA THR A 37 -5.03 5.51 1.82
C THR A 37 -5.44 4.94 0.47
N LEU A 38 -5.78 3.65 0.44
CA LEU A 38 -6.38 2.99 -0.72
C LEU A 38 -7.82 2.65 -0.37
N THR A 39 -8.76 3.03 -1.21
CA THR A 39 -10.18 2.68 -1.05
C THR A 39 -10.66 1.91 -2.27
N LEU A 40 -11.29 0.76 -2.06
CA LEU A 40 -11.83 -0.07 -3.14
C LEU A 40 -12.97 0.67 -3.87
N ASP A 41 -12.87 0.77 -5.19
CA ASP A 41 -13.92 1.29 -6.08
C ASP A 41 -14.95 0.18 -6.36
N THR A 42 -15.97 0.11 -5.51
CA THR A 42 -17.06 -0.88 -5.60
C THR A 42 -18.01 -0.65 -6.78
N THR A 43 -17.84 0.43 -7.56
CA THR A 43 -18.66 0.67 -8.75
C THR A 43 -18.19 -0.14 -9.97
N LYS A 44 -17.00 -0.74 -9.88
CA LYS A 44 -16.43 -1.59 -10.93
C LYS A 44 -16.80 -3.05 -10.66
N THR A 45 -17.44 -3.68 -11.65
CA THR A 45 -17.70 -5.12 -11.65
C THR A 45 -16.79 -5.78 -12.69
N PRO A 46 -16.26 -6.98 -12.42
CA PRO A 46 -15.44 -7.70 -13.40
C PRO A 46 -16.24 -7.94 -14.68
N SER A 47 -15.62 -7.67 -15.83
CA SER A 47 -16.26 -7.82 -17.15
C SER A 47 -16.21 -9.23 -17.71
N ASP A 48 -15.40 -10.12 -17.12
CA ASP A 48 -15.09 -11.46 -17.60
C ASP A 48 -15.17 -12.44 -16.41
N SER A 49 -15.81 -13.59 -16.60
CA SER A 49 -15.99 -14.60 -15.54
C SER A 49 -14.68 -15.26 -15.13
N ASP A 50 -13.68 -15.28 -16.01
CA ASP A 50 -12.38 -15.90 -15.76
C ASP A 50 -11.36 -14.91 -15.18
N LYS A 51 -11.78 -13.64 -15.02
CA LYS A 51 -10.96 -12.55 -14.51
C LYS A 51 -11.54 -12.00 -13.21
N ASN A 52 -10.72 -12.01 -12.17
CA ASN A 52 -10.97 -11.25 -10.95
C ASN A 52 -10.21 -9.93 -11.05
N GLU A 53 -10.88 -8.81 -10.78
CA GLU A 53 -10.27 -7.48 -10.83
C GLU A 53 -10.84 -6.58 -9.73
N ALA A 54 -9.97 -5.76 -9.15
CA ALA A 54 -10.32 -4.70 -8.23
C ALA A 54 -9.59 -3.41 -8.61
N VAL A 55 -10.27 -2.28 -8.47
CA VAL A 55 -9.69 -0.95 -8.67
C VAL A 55 -9.68 -0.23 -7.33
N TYR A 56 -8.53 0.28 -6.93
CA TYR A 56 -8.35 1.10 -5.75
C TYR A 56 -8.13 2.55 -6.14
N ILE A 57 -8.82 3.46 -5.47
CA ILE A 57 -8.54 4.89 -5.54
C ILE A 57 -7.56 5.25 -4.44
N MET A 58 -6.42 5.82 -4.84
CA MET A 58 -5.40 6.33 -3.93
C MET A 58 -5.73 7.77 -3.54
N THR A 59 -5.55 8.10 -2.26
CA THR A 59 -5.69 9.47 -1.75
C THR A 59 -4.68 9.74 -0.66
N GLY A 60 -4.29 11.00 -0.50
CA GLY A 60 -3.29 11.47 0.44
C GLY A 60 -1.88 11.45 -0.15
N LYS A 61 -0.90 11.27 0.74
CA LYS A 61 0.51 11.22 0.38
C LYS A 61 1.29 10.28 1.29
N THR A 62 2.48 9.90 0.85
CA THR A 62 3.45 9.22 1.72
C THR A 62 4.85 9.79 1.46
N ASP A 63 5.60 9.98 2.54
CA ASP A 63 7.02 10.33 2.49
C ASP A 63 7.90 9.04 2.42
N ASN A 64 7.31 7.86 2.67
CA ASN A 64 7.97 6.57 2.58
C ASN A 64 7.87 5.99 1.18
N LEU A 65 8.95 5.32 0.77
CA LEU A 65 8.96 4.42 -0.38
C LEU A 65 8.03 3.24 -0.09
N LEU A 66 7.24 2.82 -1.07
CA LEU A 66 6.38 1.65 -0.93
C LEU A 66 6.78 0.57 -1.93
N TYR A 67 6.55 -0.68 -1.55
CA TYR A 67 6.81 -1.85 -2.37
C TYR A 67 5.49 -2.55 -2.66
N LEU A 68 5.16 -2.66 -3.95
CA LEU A 68 4.04 -3.47 -4.42
C LEU A 68 4.60 -4.81 -4.88
N THR A 69 4.25 -5.88 -4.19
CA THR A 69 4.86 -7.19 -4.42
C THR A 69 3.80 -8.24 -4.70
N GLY A 70 4.04 -9.09 -5.69
CA GLY A 70 3.27 -10.29 -5.99
C GLY A 70 4.04 -11.53 -5.57
N ILE A 71 3.59 -12.26 -4.55
CA ILE A 71 4.27 -13.45 -4.03
C ILE A 71 3.33 -14.64 -4.05
N GLU A 72 3.84 -15.76 -4.56
CA GLU A 72 3.21 -17.07 -4.39
C GLU A 72 3.84 -17.83 -3.23
N TYR A 73 2.99 -18.47 -2.43
CA TYR A 73 3.33 -19.28 -1.27
C TYR A 73 2.96 -20.73 -1.52
N PHE A 74 3.84 -21.64 -1.13
CA PHE A 74 3.63 -23.08 -1.20
C PHE A 74 3.56 -23.70 0.20
N ALA A 75 2.84 -24.80 0.33
CA ALA A 75 2.76 -25.57 1.58
C ALA A 75 4.12 -26.10 2.10
N SER A 76 5.17 -26.08 1.27
CA SER A 76 6.55 -26.37 1.68
C SER A 76 7.20 -25.25 2.49
N GLY A 77 6.60 -24.05 2.53
CA GLY A 77 7.22 -22.81 3.02
C GLY A 77 8.04 -22.08 1.94
N GLU A 78 8.17 -22.66 0.74
CA GLU A 78 8.79 -21.98 -0.39
C GLU A 78 7.93 -20.77 -0.83
N GLN A 79 8.62 -19.72 -1.27
CA GLN A 79 8.00 -18.52 -1.83
C GLN A 79 8.57 -18.25 -3.22
N LYS A 80 7.70 -17.89 -4.16
CA LYS A 80 8.09 -17.41 -5.49
C LYS A 80 7.66 -15.96 -5.64
N ASN A 81 8.62 -15.07 -5.81
CA ASN A 81 8.35 -13.68 -6.16
C ASN A 81 8.05 -13.57 -7.67
N TRP A 82 6.88 -13.04 -8.00
CA TRP A 82 6.44 -12.82 -9.38
C TRP A 82 6.82 -11.42 -9.87
N PHE A 83 6.70 -10.42 -9.01
CA PHE A 83 7.10 -9.05 -9.29
C PHE A 83 7.29 -8.26 -7.98
N THR A 84 8.18 -7.28 -8.04
CA THR A 84 8.32 -6.22 -7.06
C THR A 84 8.40 -4.90 -7.81
N GLU A 85 7.51 -3.97 -7.48
CA GLU A 85 7.51 -2.62 -8.02
C GLU A 85 7.71 -1.62 -6.89
N THR A 86 8.50 -0.57 -7.16
CA THR A 86 8.83 0.44 -6.17
C THR A 86 8.04 1.72 -6.46
N ILE A 87 7.12 2.07 -5.55
CA ILE A 87 6.30 3.28 -5.67
C ILE A 87 6.98 4.41 -4.90
N LYS A 88 7.39 5.45 -5.63
CA LYS A 88 8.15 6.59 -5.11
C LYS A 88 7.28 7.51 -4.26
N PRO A 89 7.78 8.06 -3.13
CA PRO A 89 7.08 9.06 -2.34
C PRO A 89 6.46 10.17 -3.19
N GLY A 90 5.25 10.58 -2.85
CA GLY A 90 4.46 11.46 -3.71
C GLY A 90 3.08 11.76 -3.15
N HIS A 91 2.33 12.53 -3.93
CA HIS A 91 0.92 12.82 -3.71
C HIS A 91 0.11 12.04 -4.73
N TYR A 92 -0.89 11.30 -4.26
CA TYR A 92 -1.56 10.27 -5.07
C TYR A 92 -3.05 10.54 -5.23
N ASP A 93 -3.53 11.76 -4.94
CA ASP A 93 -4.96 12.08 -4.97
C ASP A 93 -5.57 11.80 -6.34
N GLY A 94 -6.43 10.78 -6.39
CA GLY A 94 -7.17 10.37 -7.59
C GLY A 94 -6.42 9.39 -8.49
N GLU A 95 -5.20 8.99 -8.13
CA GLU A 95 -4.49 7.91 -8.80
C GLU A 95 -5.21 6.58 -8.60
N LYS A 96 -5.03 5.66 -9.56
CA LYS A 96 -5.69 4.36 -9.56
C LYS A 96 -4.67 3.25 -9.54
N LEU A 97 -4.90 2.28 -8.66
CA LEU A 97 -4.23 1.00 -8.65
C LEU A 97 -5.24 -0.08 -9.02
N THR A 98 -5.08 -0.70 -10.18
CA THR A 98 -5.87 -1.86 -10.59
C THR A 98 -5.09 -3.12 -10.28
N LEU A 99 -5.72 -4.09 -9.62
CA LEU A 99 -5.17 -5.41 -9.33
C LEU A 99 -6.02 -6.45 -10.05
N GLY A 100 -5.38 -7.47 -10.62
CA GLY A 100 -6.13 -8.45 -11.38
C GLY A 100 -5.48 -9.82 -11.44
N GLN A 101 -6.33 -10.80 -11.73
CA GLN A 101 -5.96 -12.19 -11.80
C GLN A 101 -6.82 -12.88 -12.86
N VAL A 102 -6.19 -13.71 -13.69
CA VAL A 102 -6.86 -14.58 -14.67
C VAL A 102 -6.55 -16.03 -14.34
N PHE A 103 -7.57 -16.88 -14.25
CA PHE A 103 -7.39 -18.33 -14.06
C PHE A 103 -8.13 -19.13 -15.11
N ASP A 104 -7.41 -19.98 -15.84
CA ASP A 104 -8.00 -20.94 -16.78
C ASP A 104 -7.45 -22.33 -16.47
N THR A 105 -8.23 -23.11 -15.74
CA THR A 105 -7.90 -24.51 -15.39
C THR A 105 -7.89 -25.43 -16.61
N THR A 106 -8.60 -25.10 -17.68
CA THR A 106 -8.62 -25.93 -18.89
C THR A 106 -7.30 -25.83 -19.64
N LYS A 107 -6.78 -24.60 -19.80
CA LYS A 107 -5.46 -24.35 -20.38
C LYS A 107 -4.33 -24.65 -19.40
N GLY A 108 -4.61 -24.63 -18.10
CA GLY A 108 -3.58 -24.64 -17.07
C GLY A 108 -2.81 -23.32 -17.06
N TYR A 109 -3.52 -22.22 -17.27
CA TYR A 109 -2.98 -20.87 -17.38
C TYR A 109 -3.38 -20.04 -16.17
N ARG A 110 -2.46 -19.21 -15.70
CA ARG A 110 -2.79 -18.12 -14.78
C ARG A 110 -1.97 -16.88 -15.07
N SER A 111 -2.55 -15.72 -14.80
CA SER A 111 -1.81 -14.46 -14.73
C SER A 111 -2.21 -13.63 -13.51
N TYR A 112 -1.26 -12.82 -13.06
CA TYR A 112 -1.45 -11.80 -12.04
C TYR A 112 -0.95 -10.47 -12.59
N MET A 113 -1.69 -9.41 -12.34
CA MET A 113 -1.37 -8.08 -12.85
C MET A 113 -1.55 -6.98 -11.81
N PHE A 114 -0.82 -5.90 -12.03
CA PHE A 114 -1.19 -4.59 -11.53
C PHE A 114 -1.10 -3.54 -12.63
N ASP A 115 -1.89 -2.48 -12.51
CA ASP A 115 -1.75 -1.24 -13.27
C ASP A 115 -1.80 -0.06 -12.29
N LEU A 116 -0.69 0.65 -12.18
CA LEU A 116 -0.55 1.85 -11.36
C LEU A 116 -0.35 3.06 -12.27
N ASP A 117 -1.38 3.87 -12.41
CA ASP A 117 -1.37 5.09 -13.25
C ASP A 117 -0.81 4.86 -14.68
N GLY A 118 -1.15 3.74 -15.31
CA GLY A 118 -0.72 3.37 -16.66
C GLY A 118 0.60 2.58 -16.71
N LEU A 119 1.28 2.40 -15.57
CA LEU A 119 2.36 1.42 -15.44
C LEU A 119 1.74 0.03 -15.20
N MET A 120 1.52 -0.69 -16.29
CA MET A 120 1.00 -2.05 -16.27
C MET A 120 2.13 -3.09 -16.21
N GLN A 121 2.02 -4.02 -15.27
CA GLN A 121 2.79 -5.26 -15.25
C GLN A 121 1.83 -6.44 -15.20
N GLU A 122 2.06 -7.42 -16.06
CA GLU A 122 1.39 -8.71 -16.04
C GLU A 122 2.43 -9.81 -16.10
N LYS A 123 2.28 -10.79 -15.22
CA LYS A 123 3.10 -11.99 -15.18
C LYS A 123 2.19 -13.19 -15.27
N SER A 124 2.55 -14.12 -16.14
CA SER A 124 1.74 -15.31 -16.41
C SER A 124 2.59 -16.57 -16.39
N GLU A 125 1.94 -17.70 -16.15
CA GLU A 125 2.52 -19.00 -16.36
C GLU A 125 1.50 -20.01 -16.91
N GLU A 126 2.03 -21.04 -17.55
CA GLU A 126 1.26 -22.21 -17.98
C GLU A 126 1.87 -23.48 -17.40
N SER A 127 1.04 -24.37 -16.85
CA SER A 127 1.49 -25.64 -16.26
C SER A 127 0.36 -26.67 -16.17
N ASP A 128 0.68 -27.93 -16.43
CA ASP A 128 -0.25 -29.05 -16.22
C ASP A 128 -0.65 -29.24 -14.75
N VAL A 129 0.12 -28.69 -13.79
CA VAL A 129 -0.28 -28.69 -12.38
C VAL A 129 -1.50 -27.80 -12.16
N LEU A 130 -1.61 -26.68 -12.88
CA LEU A 130 -2.75 -25.77 -12.78
C LEU A 130 -4.03 -26.40 -13.32
N LYS A 131 -3.92 -27.34 -14.27
CA LYS A 131 -5.06 -28.15 -14.74
C LYS A 131 -5.63 -29.10 -13.69
N LYS A 132 -4.87 -29.37 -12.62
CA LYS A 132 -5.27 -30.24 -11.51
C LYS A 132 -5.90 -29.47 -10.36
N VAL A 133 -5.88 -28.14 -10.40
CA VAL A 133 -6.51 -27.31 -9.36
C VAL A 133 -8.01 -27.54 -9.40
N MET A 134 -8.57 -27.87 -8.26
CA MET A 134 -9.98 -28.19 -8.10
C MET A 134 -10.79 -26.98 -7.65
N MET A 135 -10.19 -26.11 -6.83
CA MET A 135 -10.83 -24.94 -6.27
C MET A 135 -9.82 -23.79 -6.24
N SER A 136 -10.30 -22.59 -6.57
CA SER A 136 -9.58 -21.32 -6.39
C SER A 136 -10.57 -20.26 -5.91
N GLY A 137 -10.14 -19.39 -5.02
CA GLY A 137 -10.92 -18.26 -4.51
C GLY A 137 -10.03 -17.03 -4.41
N VAL A 138 -10.59 -15.88 -4.80
CA VAL A 138 -9.90 -14.58 -4.76
C VAL A 138 -10.67 -13.63 -3.85
N GLU A 139 -9.94 -13.00 -2.94
CA GLU A 139 -10.41 -11.93 -2.06
C GLU A 139 -9.63 -10.65 -2.36
N PHE A 140 -10.34 -9.52 -2.30
CA PHE A 140 -9.75 -8.19 -2.36
C PHE A 140 -10.04 -7.48 -1.05
N ARG A 141 -9.07 -6.72 -0.55
CA ARG A 141 -9.25 -5.89 0.65
C ARG A 141 -10.32 -4.84 0.37
N ASP A 142 -11.38 -4.83 1.17
CA ASP A 142 -12.50 -3.90 1.02
C ASP A 142 -12.43 -2.71 1.99
N THR A 143 -11.58 -2.79 3.01
CA THR A 143 -11.34 -1.71 3.97
C THR A 143 -10.24 -0.76 3.53
N SER A 144 -10.32 0.48 4.01
CA SER A 144 -9.36 1.53 3.66
C SER A 144 -7.97 1.23 4.24
N PHE A 145 -6.98 1.05 3.37
CA PHE A 145 -5.58 0.85 3.77
C PHE A 145 -4.98 2.08 4.47
N ARG A 146 -4.03 1.82 5.37
CA ARG A 146 -3.08 2.81 5.90
C ARG A 146 -1.66 2.25 5.80
N PRO A 147 -0.63 3.07 5.56
CA PRO A 147 0.74 2.59 5.39
C PRO A 147 1.19 1.75 6.59
N SER A 148 1.38 0.46 6.37
CA SER A 148 1.82 -0.53 7.35
C SER A 148 3.10 -1.22 6.84
N GLU A 149 3.68 -2.10 7.66
CA GLU A 149 4.84 -2.90 7.25
C GLU A 149 4.44 -3.97 6.21
N TYR A 150 3.20 -4.43 6.21
CA TYR A 150 2.69 -5.39 5.24
C TYR A 150 1.16 -5.32 5.20
N GLU A 151 0.61 -4.98 4.04
CA GLU A 151 -0.83 -5.06 3.80
C GLU A 151 -1.10 -5.89 2.55
N VAL A 152 -1.88 -6.96 2.72
CA VAL A 152 -2.40 -7.71 1.58
C VAL A 152 -3.61 -6.98 1.00
N LEU A 153 -3.52 -6.63 -0.29
CA LEU A 153 -4.59 -5.99 -1.07
C LEU A 153 -5.41 -7.02 -1.85
N MET A 154 -4.76 -8.08 -2.33
CA MET A 154 -5.39 -9.20 -3.01
C MET A 154 -4.83 -10.50 -2.44
N PHE A 155 -5.71 -11.47 -2.18
CA PHE A 155 -5.36 -12.81 -1.75
C PHE A 155 -6.08 -13.83 -2.61
N GLU A 156 -5.33 -14.66 -3.33
CA GLU A 156 -5.85 -15.84 -4.01
C GLU A 156 -5.40 -17.08 -3.25
N LYS A 157 -6.31 -18.03 -3.07
CA LYS A 157 -5.99 -19.34 -2.51
C LYS A 157 -6.51 -20.41 -3.46
N SER A 158 -5.68 -21.41 -3.74
CA SER A 158 -6.02 -22.54 -4.59
C SER A 158 -5.61 -23.87 -3.98
N THR A 159 -6.32 -24.93 -4.36
CA THR A 159 -6.04 -26.28 -3.88
C THR A 159 -6.35 -27.35 -4.91
N VAL A 160 -5.57 -28.42 -4.87
CA VAL A 160 -5.85 -29.69 -5.59
C VAL A 160 -6.65 -30.68 -4.73
N GLN A 161 -7.14 -30.25 -3.56
CA GLN A 161 -7.97 -31.05 -2.66
C GLN A 161 -9.46 -30.67 -2.79
N GLU A 162 -10.35 -31.52 -2.26
CA GLU A 162 -11.81 -31.32 -2.22
C GLU A 162 -12.26 -30.17 -1.32
N SER A 163 -11.37 -29.65 -0.47
CA SER A 163 -11.67 -28.56 0.45
C SER A 163 -10.49 -27.60 0.56
N MET A 164 -10.80 -26.32 0.78
CA MET A 164 -9.84 -25.26 1.00
C MET A 164 -9.98 -24.72 2.43
N GLY A 165 -8.86 -24.46 3.12
CA GLY A 165 -8.89 -23.76 4.40
C GLY A 165 -9.44 -22.32 4.26
N THR A 166 -10.04 -21.79 5.33
CA THR A 166 -10.86 -20.56 5.32
C THR A 166 -10.10 -19.29 5.71
N ASP A 167 -8.82 -19.17 5.37
CA ASP A 167 -8.05 -17.99 5.76
C ASP A 167 -8.60 -16.79 4.99
N SER A 168 -9.18 -15.83 5.71
CA SER A 168 -9.64 -14.58 5.13
C SER A 168 -8.47 -13.61 5.01
N ILE A 169 -8.50 -12.75 3.99
CA ILE A 169 -7.53 -11.68 3.81
C ILE A 169 -7.36 -10.80 5.07
N ASP A 170 -8.42 -10.65 5.88
CA ASP A 170 -8.46 -9.89 7.15
C ASP A 170 -7.60 -10.48 8.27
N ALA A 171 -7.21 -11.74 8.19
CA ALA A 171 -6.35 -12.38 9.16
C ALA A 171 -4.85 -12.32 8.81
N ILE A 172 -4.50 -11.77 7.63
CA ILE A 172 -3.13 -11.78 7.12
C ILE A 172 -2.48 -10.41 7.36
N HIS A 173 -1.62 -10.33 8.37
CA HIS A 173 -0.87 -9.13 8.74
C HIS A 173 0.63 -9.26 8.50
N SER A 174 1.12 -10.48 8.24
CA SER A 174 2.47 -10.75 7.76
C SER A 174 2.51 -11.99 6.84
N PRO A 175 3.62 -12.23 6.10
CA PRO A 175 3.77 -13.44 5.31
C PRO A 175 3.65 -14.75 6.11
N GLU A 176 4.02 -14.74 7.39
CA GLU A 176 3.97 -15.90 8.28
C GLU A 176 2.55 -16.31 8.69
N ASP A 177 1.58 -15.40 8.55
CA ASP A 177 0.17 -15.71 8.82
C ASP A 177 -0.45 -16.63 7.73
N ILE A 178 0.23 -16.78 6.59
CA ILE A 178 -0.22 -17.62 5.48
C ILE A 178 0.15 -19.08 5.75
N GLN A 179 -0.76 -19.81 6.39
CA GLN A 179 -0.59 -21.23 6.73
C GLN A 179 -1.25 -22.14 5.70
N LEU A 180 -0.43 -22.88 4.94
CA LEU A 180 -0.91 -23.74 3.85
C LEU A 180 -0.79 -25.23 4.19
N LYS A 181 -1.83 -25.99 3.89
CA LYS A 181 -1.83 -27.46 3.94
C LYS A 181 -1.25 -28.03 2.64
N LYS A 182 -0.78 -29.28 2.69
CA LYS A 182 -0.22 -29.98 1.52
C LYS A 182 -1.17 -29.90 0.32
N GLY A 183 -0.70 -29.35 -0.81
CA GLY A 183 -1.51 -29.24 -2.03
C GLY A 183 -2.33 -27.95 -2.11
N GLU A 184 -2.29 -27.11 -1.07
CA GLU A 184 -2.72 -25.71 -1.16
C GLU A 184 -1.57 -24.82 -1.66
N ARG A 185 -1.97 -23.74 -2.33
CA ARG A 185 -1.14 -22.61 -2.76
C ARG A 185 -1.87 -21.33 -2.41
N ALA A 186 -1.12 -20.26 -2.23
CA ALA A 186 -1.69 -18.93 -2.13
C ALA A 186 -0.87 -17.93 -2.92
N PHE A 187 -1.51 -16.85 -3.34
CA PHE A 187 -0.86 -15.71 -3.96
C PHE A 187 -1.33 -14.43 -3.28
N THR A 188 -0.41 -13.53 -2.97
CA THR A 188 -0.73 -12.20 -2.47
C THR A 188 -0.27 -11.14 -3.46
N ILE A 189 -1.06 -10.07 -3.59
CA ILE A 189 -0.53 -8.77 -3.95
C ILE A 189 -0.57 -7.92 -2.68
N SER A 190 0.60 -7.47 -2.24
CA SER A 190 0.75 -6.70 -1.02
C SER A 190 1.43 -5.35 -1.26
N LEU A 191 1.07 -4.37 -0.43
CA LEU A 191 1.74 -3.08 -0.35
C LEU A 191 2.43 -2.94 1.01
N SER A 192 3.72 -2.64 1.01
CA SER A 192 4.54 -2.58 2.23
C SER A 192 5.47 -1.38 2.25
N THR A 193 5.82 -0.90 3.44
CA THR A 193 6.86 0.12 3.64
C THR A 193 8.27 -0.47 3.70
N THR A 194 8.39 -1.80 3.77
CA THR A 194 9.65 -2.55 3.73
C THR A 194 9.63 -3.55 2.55
N PRO A 195 10.80 -3.92 1.99
CA PRO A 195 10.85 -4.97 0.98
C PRO A 195 10.34 -6.30 1.55
N VAL A 196 9.48 -6.99 0.78
CA VAL A 196 8.93 -8.31 1.14
C VAL A 196 9.29 -9.29 0.04
N GLY A 197 9.70 -10.51 0.42
CA GLY A 197 10.11 -11.53 -0.54
C GLY A 197 11.52 -11.32 -1.07
N SER A 198 12.51 -11.22 -0.18
CA SER A 198 13.92 -11.37 -0.54
C SER A 198 14.20 -12.85 -0.84
N SER A 199 14.29 -13.21 -2.12
CA SER A 199 14.95 -14.46 -2.51
C SER A 199 16.44 -14.35 -2.17
N SER A 200 16.99 -15.43 -1.63
CA SER A 200 18.41 -15.64 -1.30
C SER A 200 19.38 -15.53 -2.48
N ASP A 201 18.92 -15.17 -3.68
CA ASP A 201 19.70 -15.22 -4.93
C ASP A 201 20.18 -13.86 -5.46
N ASP A 202 19.87 -12.74 -4.79
CA ASP A 202 20.48 -11.44 -5.12
C ASP A 202 21.82 -11.22 -4.37
N THR A 203 22.70 -12.21 -4.45
CA THR A 203 24.14 -11.99 -4.21
C THR A 203 24.85 -12.07 -5.55
N LEU A 204 25.09 -10.90 -6.14
CA LEU A 204 26.03 -10.69 -7.25
C LEU A 204 27.46 -11.09 -6.85
#